data_AF-A0A1W1BF85-F1
#
_entry.id   AF-A0A1W1BF85-F1
#
_cell.length_a   1.000
_cell.length_b   1.000
_cell.length_c   1.000
_cell.angle_alpha   90.00
_cell.angle_beta   90.00
_cell.angle_gamma   90.00
#
_symmetry.space_group_name_H-M   'P 1'
#
loop_
_entity.id
_entity.type
_entity.pdbx_description
1 polymer ?
#
loop_
_entity_poly.entity_id
_entity_poly.type
_entity_poly.pdbx_seq_one_letter_code
_entity_poly.pdbx_strand_id
1 'polypeptide(L)'
;MIRFVSFILLFLLSGCSFKSQPNMWQYSSAQSFESYKQNLLKGNKTLAKHDLKEAIKYAKSSADLSQLASIYLGKCALNKALGREDNCKEFKKIEPLITSIKLKNYYLFIQKDIDAVDTEYLPTKYQDFAKALQNGNTKRANEVILQIEDPISQMITLSLLDKKATKRSLKTTLQNVSFYGYKEGVLYLLKELLKKEKNPTKRAVIKQKLTILSQ
;
A
#
# COMPACT_ATOMS: atom_id res chain seq x y z
N MET A 1 50.31 -5.44 -46.76
CA MET A 1 50.11 -5.71 -45.32
C MET A 1 48.90 -4.95 -44.74
N ILE A 2 47.80 -4.75 -45.52
CA ILE A 2 46.63 -3.92 -45.10
C ILE A 2 45.27 -4.66 -45.29
N ARG A 3 45.25 -5.86 -45.91
CA ARG A 3 44.00 -6.57 -46.24
C ARG A 3 43.43 -7.50 -45.16
N PHE A 4 44.18 -7.80 -44.09
CA PHE A 4 43.72 -8.74 -43.04
C PHE A 4 43.09 -8.07 -41.82
N VAL A 5 43.23 -6.75 -41.66
CA VAL A 5 42.71 -6.02 -40.48
C VAL A 5 41.20 -5.74 -40.60
N SER A 6 40.65 -5.75 -41.81
CA SER A 6 39.23 -5.39 -42.05
C SER A 6 38.24 -6.51 -41.69
N PHE A 7 38.67 -7.76 -41.56
CA PHE A 7 37.77 -8.90 -41.30
C PHE A 7 37.56 -9.18 -39.79
N ILE A 8 38.47 -8.72 -38.93
CA ILE A 8 38.38 -8.92 -37.46
C ILE A 8 37.40 -7.92 -36.83
N LEU A 9 37.17 -6.76 -37.46
CA LEU A 9 36.26 -5.73 -36.94
C LEU A 9 34.77 -6.06 -37.13
N LEU A 10 34.44 -6.97 -38.06
CA LEU A 10 33.05 -7.39 -38.33
C LEU A 10 32.54 -8.47 -37.36
N PHE A 11 33.43 -9.18 -36.65
CA PHE A 11 33.04 -10.22 -35.68
C PHE A 11 32.74 -9.68 -34.28
N LEU A 12 33.03 -8.41 -33.99
CA LEU A 12 32.77 -7.80 -32.68
C LEU A 12 31.39 -7.14 -32.56
N LEU A 13 30.56 -7.20 -33.62
CA LEU A 13 29.21 -6.63 -33.65
C LEU A 13 28.09 -7.65 -33.42
N SER A 14 28.39 -8.89 -33.02
CA SER A 14 27.39 -9.80 -32.45
C SER A 14 27.05 -9.37 -31.02
N GLY A 15 26.47 -8.18 -30.87
CA GLY A 15 25.88 -7.73 -29.63
C GLY A 15 24.82 -8.74 -29.21
N CYS A 16 24.98 -9.33 -28.03
CA CYS A 16 24.00 -10.22 -27.43
C CYS A 16 22.65 -9.50 -27.35
N SER A 17 21.76 -9.75 -28.32
CA SER A 17 20.35 -9.40 -28.23
C SER A 17 19.74 -10.32 -27.18
N PHE A 18 19.97 -10.01 -25.91
CA PHE A 18 19.27 -10.65 -24.81
C PHE A 18 17.79 -10.28 -24.97
N LYS A 19 17.01 -11.20 -25.55
CA LYS A 19 15.56 -11.12 -25.53
C LYS A 19 15.14 -10.98 -24.08
N SER A 20 14.55 -9.84 -23.74
CA SER A 20 13.90 -9.64 -22.44
C SER A 20 12.89 -10.76 -22.23
N GLN A 21 12.88 -11.34 -21.03
CA GLN A 21 11.97 -12.43 -20.71
C GLN A 21 10.51 -12.00 -20.96
N PRO A 22 9.63 -12.90 -21.43
CA PRO A 22 8.20 -12.62 -21.45
C PRO A 22 7.72 -12.14 -20.08
N ASN A 23 6.77 -11.20 -20.06
CA ASN A 23 6.16 -10.64 -18.85
C ASN A 23 7.06 -9.80 -17.93
N MET A 24 8.24 -9.34 -18.39
CA MET A 24 9.09 -8.41 -17.61
C MET A 24 8.34 -7.17 -17.12
N TRP A 25 7.34 -6.69 -17.88
CA TRP A 25 6.49 -5.57 -17.48
C TRP A 25 5.74 -5.82 -16.16
N GLN A 26 5.33 -7.07 -15.86
CA GLN A 26 4.65 -7.42 -14.60
C GLN A 26 5.60 -7.27 -13.42
N TYR A 27 6.81 -7.81 -13.55
CA TYR A 27 7.85 -7.73 -12.52
C TYR A 27 8.26 -6.28 -12.27
N SER A 28 8.55 -5.51 -13.33
CA SER A 28 8.89 -4.09 -13.21
C SER A 28 7.76 -3.28 -12.59
N SER A 29 6.51 -3.55 -12.98
CA SER A 29 5.33 -2.90 -12.40
C SER A 29 5.20 -3.17 -10.90
N ALA A 30 5.30 -4.45 -10.50
CA ALA A 30 5.21 -4.85 -9.10
C ALA A 30 6.36 -4.29 -8.26
N GLN A 31 7.59 -4.32 -8.78
CA GLN A 31 8.77 -3.77 -8.11
C GLN A 31 8.67 -2.26 -7.93
N SER A 32 8.31 -1.52 -8.98
CA SER A 32 8.08 -0.07 -8.88
C SER A 32 6.97 0.25 -7.90
N PHE A 33 5.90 -0.56 -7.85
CA PHE A 33 4.85 -0.36 -6.87
C PHE A 33 5.32 -0.62 -5.43
N GLU A 34 6.14 -1.64 -5.19
CA GLU A 34 6.77 -1.88 -3.89
C GLU A 34 7.63 -0.69 -3.45
N SER A 35 8.50 -0.19 -4.35
CA SER A 35 9.30 1.01 -4.09
C SER A 35 8.44 2.22 -3.76
N TYR A 36 7.32 2.42 -4.48
CA TYR A 36 6.33 3.44 -4.15
C TYR A 36 5.82 3.30 -2.72
N LYS A 37 5.41 2.11 -2.28
CA LYS A 37 4.93 1.90 -0.89
C LYS A 37 5.99 2.30 0.11
N GLN A 38 7.23 1.82 -0.07
CA GLN A 38 8.33 2.09 0.85
C GLN A 38 8.65 3.59 0.90
N ASN A 39 8.80 4.24 -0.24
CA ASN A 39 9.10 5.68 -0.32
C ASN A 39 7.95 6.53 0.20
N LEU A 40 6.70 6.15 -0.06
CA LEU A 40 5.53 6.83 0.48
C LEU A 40 5.53 6.78 2.01
N LEU A 41 5.71 5.60 2.60
CA LEU A 41 5.65 5.39 4.05
C LEU A 41 6.83 6.04 4.78
N LYS A 42 8.01 6.07 4.16
CA LYS A 42 9.20 6.76 4.69
C LYS A 42 9.12 8.29 4.56
N GLY A 43 8.18 8.81 3.77
CA GLY A 43 8.01 10.27 3.55
C GLY A 43 8.80 10.84 2.37
N ASN A 44 9.41 9.99 1.53
CA ASN A 44 10.15 10.38 0.34
C ASN A 44 9.20 10.72 -0.82
N LYS A 45 8.48 11.84 -0.73
CA LYS A 45 7.37 12.19 -1.65
C LYS A 45 7.76 12.21 -3.12
N THR A 46 8.94 12.74 -3.45
CA THR A 46 9.42 12.83 -4.85
C THR A 46 9.65 11.43 -5.44
N LEU A 47 10.36 10.58 -4.72
CA LEU A 47 10.62 9.20 -5.15
C LEU A 47 9.32 8.39 -5.22
N ALA A 48 8.45 8.52 -4.21
CA ALA A 48 7.15 7.85 -4.22
C ALA A 48 6.32 8.21 -5.47
N LYS A 49 6.26 9.50 -5.82
CA LYS A 49 5.55 9.96 -7.03
C LYS A 49 6.17 9.37 -8.30
N HIS A 50 7.50 9.32 -8.39
CA HIS A 50 8.22 8.73 -9.51
C HIS A 50 7.92 7.23 -9.62
N ASP A 51 8.07 6.48 -8.54
CA ASP A 51 7.89 5.03 -8.50
C ASP A 51 6.45 4.62 -8.85
N LEU A 52 5.46 5.39 -8.38
CA LEU A 52 4.07 5.17 -8.75
C LEU A 52 3.84 5.40 -10.25
N LYS A 53 4.47 6.44 -10.83
CA LYS A 53 4.38 6.72 -12.27
C LYS A 53 4.97 5.57 -13.09
N GLU A 54 6.12 5.04 -12.69
CA GLU A 54 6.75 3.89 -13.36
C GLU A 54 5.90 2.62 -13.21
N ALA A 55 5.37 2.34 -12.01
CA ALA A 55 4.48 1.19 -11.80
C ALA A 55 3.26 1.21 -12.74
N ILE A 56 2.62 2.39 -12.87
CA ILE A 56 1.49 2.61 -13.78
C ILE A 56 1.92 2.49 -15.24
N LYS A 57 3.07 3.04 -15.61
CA LYS A 57 3.60 2.97 -16.98
C LYS A 57 3.79 1.53 -17.42
N TYR A 58 4.45 0.69 -16.62
CA TYR A 58 4.62 -0.73 -16.91
C TYR A 58 3.30 -1.50 -16.93
N ALA A 59 2.37 -1.20 -16.01
CA ALA A 59 1.06 -1.84 -15.99
C ALA A 59 0.21 -1.53 -17.23
N LYS A 60 0.43 -0.38 -17.87
CA LYS A 60 -0.24 0.03 -19.12
C LYS A 60 0.35 -0.61 -20.38
N SER A 61 1.37 -1.47 -20.25
CA SER A 61 1.95 -2.21 -21.37
C SER A 61 1.13 -3.44 -21.77
N SER A 62 0.01 -3.72 -21.11
CA SER A 62 -0.89 -4.85 -21.36
C SER A 62 -2.34 -4.39 -21.56
N ALA A 63 -3.11 -5.16 -22.32
CA ALA A 63 -4.56 -5.01 -22.42
C ALA A 63 -5.29 -5.57 -21.18
N ASP A 64 -4.66 -6.46 -20.41
CA ASP A 64 -5.16 -6.89 -19.12
C ASP A 64 -4.92 -5.80 -18.06
N LEU A 65 -6.00 -5.15 -17.63
CA LEU A 65 -5.97 -4.05 -16.68
C LEU A 65 -5.87 -4.47 -15.21
N SER A 66 -5.80 -5.78 -14.90
CA SER A 66 -5.79 -6.30 -13.53
C SER A 66 -4.60 -5.79 -12.71
N GLN A 67 -3.41 -5.71 -13.31
CA GLN A 67 -2.22 -5.15 -12.65
C GLN A 67 -2.38 -3.65 -12.37
N LEU A 68 -2.92 -2.90 -13.34
CA LEU A 68 -3.17 -1.46 -13.20
C LEU A 68 -4.20 -1.18 -12.09
N ALA A 69 -5.26 -1.98 -12.02
CA ALA A 69 -6.25 -1.89 -10.96
C ALA A 69 -5.70 -2.22 -9.58
N SER A 70 -4.84 -3.23 -9.49
CA SER A 70 -4.15 -3.57 -8.23
C SER A 70 -3.31 -2.40 -7.73
N ILE A 71 -2.61 -1.69 -8.62
CA ILE A 71 -1.86 -0.47 -8.28
C ILE A 71 -2.78 0.66 -7.81
N TYR A 72 -3.87 0.92 -8.52
CA TYR A 72 -4.83 1.96 -8.13
C TYR A 72 -5.49 1.68 -6.79
N LEU A 73 -5.90 0.43 -6.53
CA LEU A 73 -6.44 0.05 -5.22
C LEU A 73 -5.38 0.10 -4.13
N GLY A 74 -4.16 -0.34 -4.41
CA GLY A 74 -3.06 -0.26 -3.44
C GLY A 74 -2.74 1.18 -3.05
N LYS A 75 -2.67 2.11 -4.02
CA LYS A 75 -2.56 3.56 -3.77
C LYS A 75 -3.70 4.05 -2.86
N CYS A 76 -4.94 3.70 -3.20
CA CYS A 76 -6.10 4.14 -2.43
C CYS A 76 -6.04 3.61 -0.97
N ALA A 77 -5.72 2.33 -0.79
CA ALA A 77 -5.60 1.70 0.51
C ALA A 77 -4.51 2.36 1.37
N LEU A 78 -3.34 2.69 0.79
CA LEU A 78 -2.25 3.37 1.49
C LEU A 78 -2.63 4.80 1.88
N ASN A 79 -3.33 5.53 1.01
CA ASN A 79 -3.82 6.86 1.34
C ASN A 79 -4.78 6.81 2.53
N LYS A 80 -5.75 5.89 2.54
CA LYS A 80 -6.66 5.69 3.68
C LYS A 80 -5.92 5.26 4.95
N ALA A 81 -4.95 4.35 4.84
CA ALA A 81 -4.09 3.92 5.95
C ALA A 81 -3.30 5.09 6.59
N LEU A 82 -3.01 6.13 5.80
CA LEU A 82 -2.37 7.37 6.24
C LEU A 82 -3.36 8.48 6.62
N GLY A 83 -4.65 8.18 6.71
CA GLY A 83 -5.71 9.14 7.04
C GLY A 83 -5.95 10.21 5.97
N ARG A 84 -5.54 9.95 4.72
CA ARG A 84 -5.75 10.84 3.57
C ARG A 84 -7.05 10.46 2.88
N GLU A 85 -7.81 11.47 2.45
CA GLU A 85 -9.01 11.25 1.66
C GLU A 85 -8.64 10.70 0.27
N ASP A 86 -9.19 9.53 -0.05
CA ASP A 86 -9.11 8.92 -1.37
C ASP A 86 -10.37 8.06 -1.56
N ASN A 87 -11.11 8.30 -2.64
CA ASN A 87 -12.30 7.54 -3.02
C ASN A 87 -12.05 6.57 -4.17
N CYS A 88 -10.78 6.25 -4.42
CA CYS A 88 -10.28 5.30 -5.41
C CYS A 88 -10.80 5.58 -6.84
N LYS A 89 -10.84 6.87 -7.26
CA LYS A 89 -11.42 7.25 -8.58
C LYS A 89 -10.74 6.51 -9.73
N GLU A 90 -9.42 6.36 -9.67
CA GLU A 90 -8.64 5.74 -10.73
C GLU A 90 -9.01 4.26 -10.92
N PHE A 91 -9.24 3.53 -9.82
CA PHE A 91 -9.75 2.15 -9.90
C PHE A 91 -11.17 2.13 -10.47
N LYS A 92 -12.07 2.96 -9.95
CA LYS A 92 -13.48 3.01 -10.38
C LYS A 92 -13.64 3.28 -11.89
N LYS A 93 -12.73 4.05 -12.49
CA LYS A 93 -12.72 4.31 -13.94
C LYS A 93 -12.50 3.06 -14.79
N ILE A 94 -11.74 2.09 -14.29
CA ILE A 94 -11.36 0.88 -15.03
C ILE A 94 -12.04 -0.38 -14.50
N GLU A 95 -12.68 -0.32 -13.33
CA GLU A 95 -13.42 -1.43 -12.72
C GLU A 95 -14.38 -2.15 -13.70
N PRO A 96 -15.19 -1.47 -14.53
CA PRO A 96 -16.10 -2.16 -15.46
C PRO A 96 -15.40 -2.99 -16.53
N LEU A 97 -14.10 -2.76 -16.74
CA LEU A 97 -13.29 -3.44 -17.76
C LEU A 97 -12.55 -4.66 -17.20
N ILE A 98 -12.78 -5.02 -15.93
CA ILE A 98 -12.03 -6.05 -15.20
C ILE A 98 -13.00 -7.08 -14.62
N THR A 99 -12.61 -8.36 -14.69
CA THR A 99 -13.44 -9.49 -14.22
C THR A 99 -13.03 -10.04 -12.85
N SER A 100 -12.00 -9.45 -12.21
CA SER A 100 -11.44 -9.94 -10.95
C SER A 100 -12.35 -9.71 -9.75
N ILE A 101 -13.01 -10.77 -9.28
CA ILE A 101 -13.83 -10.77 -8.06
C ILE A 101 -13.02 -10.40 -6.80
N LYS A 102 -11.73 -10.75 -6.77
CA LYS A 102 -10.83 -10.39 -5.65
C LYS A 102 -10.60 -8.89 -5.56
N LEU A 103 -10.38 -8.22 -6.70
CA LEU A 103 -10.19 -6.77 -6.73
C LEU A 103 -11.47 -6.02 -6.38
N LYS A 104 -12.63 -6.51 -6.85
CA LYS A 104 -13.94 -5.97 -6.47
C LYS A 104 -14.18 -6.05 -4.96
N ASN A 105 -13.98 -7.21 -4.35
CA ASN A 105 -14.18 -7.37 -2.91
C ASN A 105 -13.16 -6.56 -2.09
N TYR A 106 -11.91 -6.46 -2.54
CA TYR A 106 -10.93 -5.59 -1.89
C TYR A 106 -11.32 -4.11 -2.01
N TYR A 107 -11.87 -3.67 -3.13
CA TYR A 107 -12.42 -2.31 -3.28
C TYR A 107 -13.55 -2.05 -2.28
N LEU A 108 -14.55 -2.93 -2.20
CA LEU A 108 -15.67 -2.81 -1.26
C LEU A 108 -15.16 -2.71 0.19
N PHE A 109 -14.21 -3.57 0.56
CA PHE A 109 -13.55 -3.58 1.86
C PHE A 109 -12.89 -2.23 2.19
N ILE A 110 -12.08 -1.71 1.28
CA ILE A 110 -11.36 -0.44 1.45
C ILE A 110 -12.32 0.77 1.49
N GLN A 111 -13.48 0.64 0.85
CA GLN A 111 -14.54 1.65 0.88
C GLN A 111 -15.47 1.53 2.09
N LYS A 112 -15.25 0.54 2.97
CA LYS A 112 -16.07 0.23 4.14
C LYS A 112 -17.51 -0.20 3.79
N ASP A 113 -17.74 -0.68 2.58
CA ASP A 113 -19.00 -1.31 2.20
C ASP A 113 -19.01 -2.77 2.66
N ILE A 114 -18.88 -2.96 3.98
CA ILE A 114 -18.54 -4.24 4.60
C ILE A 114 -19.66 -5.28 4.41
N ASP A 115 -20.92 -4.85 4.33
CA ASP A 115 -22.05 -5.76 4.15
C ASP A 115 -22.08 -6.36 2.73
N ALA A 116 -21.54 -5.64 1.74
CA ALA A 116 -21.41 -6.12 0.37
C ALA A 116 -20.14 -6.96 0.11
N VAL A 117 -19.21 -7.04 1.08
CA VAL A 117 -17.97 -7.80 0.94
C VAL A 117 -18.23 -9.28 1.11
N ASP A 118 -17.87 -10.07 0.10
CA ASP A 118 -17.62 -11.49 0.27
C ASP A 118 -16.20 -11.69 0.83
N THR A 119 -16.16 -12.11 2.11
CA THR A 119 -14.91 -12.22 2.87
C THR A 119 -13.99 -13.31 2.31
N GLU A 120 -14.49 -14.31 1.60
CA GLU A 120 -13.66 -15.40 1.07
C GLU A 120 -12.73 -14.92 -0.05
N TYR A 121 -13.14 -13.87 -0.77
CA TYR A 121 -12.34 -13.27 -1.84
C TYR A 121 -11.33 -12.22 -1.35
N LEU A 122 -11.34 -11.88 -0.06
CA LEU A 122 -10.30 -11.03 0.52
C LEU A 122 -9.00 -11.79 0.74
N PRO A 123 -7.84 -11.11 0.71
CA PRO A 123 -6.60 -11.67 1.23
C PRO A 123 -6.80 -12.22 2.65
N THR A 124 -6.28 -13.41 2.93
CA THR A 124 -6.50 -14.16 4.19
C THR A 124 -6.33 -13.31 5.44
N LYS A 125 -5.31 -12.44 5.45
CA LYS A 125 -5.01 -11.50 6.54
C LYS A 125 -6.14 -10.51 6.90
N TYR A 126 -7.11 -10.30 6.02
CA TYR A 126 -8.23 -9.37 6.23
C TYR A 126 -9.56 -10.07 6.50
N GLN A 127 -9.65 -11.39 6.27
CA GLN A 127 -10.93 -12.11 6.32
C GLN A 127 -11.56 -12.06 7.71
N ASP A 128 -10.80 -12.41 8.75
CA ASP A 128 -11.29 -12.38 10.14
C ASP A 128 -11.69 -10.98 10.59
N PHE A 129 -10.97 -9.96 10.13
CA PHE A 129 -11.28 -8.57 10.43
C PHE A 129 -12.59 -8.16 9.75
N ALA A 130 -12.77 -8.49 8.47
CA ALA A 130 -14.00 -8.20 7.73
C ALA A 130 -15.22 -8.92 8.34
N LYS A 131 -15.09 -10.21 8.68
CA LYS A 131 -16.13 -10.98 9.39
C LYS A 131 -16.50 -10.35 10.73
N ALA A 132 -15.51 -9.89 11.49
CA ALA A 132 -15.76 -9.20 12.74
C ALA A 132 -16.56 -7.89 12.55
N LEU A 133 -16.29 -7.15 11.47
CA LEU A 133 -17.04 -5.93 11.15
C LEU A 133 -18.46 -6.22 10.66
N GLN A 134 -18.67 -7.24 9.81
CA GLN A 134 -20.00 -7.68 9.35
C GLN A 134 -20.90 -8.06 10.53
N ASN A 135 -20.33 -8.72 11.53
CA ASN A 135 -21.04 -9.10 12.75
C ASN A 135 -21.19 -7.95 13.77
N GLY A 136 -20.81 -6.71 13.41
CA GLY A 136 -20.83 -5.55 14.31
C GLY A 136 -19.84 -5.65 15.49
N ASN A 137 -19.00 -6.69 15.56
CA ASN A 137 -18.13 -6.99 16.68
C ASN A 137 -16.82 -6.19 16.61
N THR A 138 -16.92 -4.91 16.98
CA THR A 138 -15.77 -4.00 16.94
C THR A 138 -14.68 -4.39 17.95
N LYS A 139 -15.02 -5.08 19.04
CA LYS A 139 -14.03 -5.59 19.99
C LYS A 139 -13.15 -6.64 19.32
N ARG A 140 -13.76 -7.64 18.67
CA ARG A 140 -13.03 -8.66 17.90
C ARG A 140 -12.24 -8.05 16.76
N ALA A 141 -12.79 -7.07 16.04
CA ALA A 141 -12.06 -6.38 14.97
C ALA A 141 -10.76 -5.72 15.49
N ASN A 142 -10.81 -5.07 16.67
CA ASN A 142 -9.60 -4.52 17.30
C ASN A 142 -8.60 -5.59 17.75
N GLU A 143 -9.06 -6.77 18.18
CA GLU A 143 -8.20 -7.91 18.55
C GLU A 143 -7.50 -8.51 17.33
N VAL A 144 -8.21 -8.68 16.20
CA VAL A 144 -7.64 -9.18 14.95
C VAL A 144 -6.51 -8.27 14.47
N ILE A 145 -6.65 -6.94 14.58
CA ILE A 145 -5.57 -6.00 14.22
C ILE A 145 -4.26 -6.32 14.96
N LEU A 146 -4.33 -6.76 16.22
CA LEU A 146 -3.15 -7.09 17.02
C LEU A 146 -2.44 -8.36 16.54
N GLN A 147 -3.15 -9.22 15.80
CA GLN A 147 -2.66 -10.49 15.27
C GLN A 147 -2.10 -10.36 13.84
N ILE A 148 -2.39 -9.25 13.15
CA ILE A 148 -1.85 -9.00 11.81
C ILE A 148 -0.37 -8.64 11.92
N GLU A 149 0.49 -9.44 11.28
CA GLU A 149 1.94 -9.25 11.29
C GLU A 149 2.39 -8.06 10.41
N ASP A 150 1.79 -7.93 9.22
CA ASP A 150 2.17 -6.88 8.28
C ASP A 150 1.72 -5.48 8.79
N PRO A 151 2.64 -4.56 9.10
CA PRO A 151 2.32 -3.25 9.65
C PRO A 151 1.44 -2.41 8.71
N ILE A 152 1.59 -2.57 7.39
CA ILE A 152 0.74 -1.85 6.42
C ILE A 152 -0.70 -2.36 6.51
N SER A 153 -0.88 -3.68 6.57
CA SER A 153 -2.20 -4.29 6.77
C SER A 153 -2.84 -3.90 8.11
N GLN A 154 -2.04 -3.75 9.18
CA GLN A 154 -2.52 -3.20 10.44
C GLN A 154 -3.01 -1.75 10.29
N MET A 155 -2.28 -0.90 9.57
CA MET A 155 -2.71 0.48 9.33
C MET A 155 -3.98 0.55 8.47
N ILE A 156 -4.09 -0.26 7.42
CA ILE A 156 -5.28 -0.34 6.58
C ILE A 156 -6.49 -0.71 7.42
N THR A 157 -6.44 -1.84 8.14
CA THR A 157 -7.56 -2.30 8.97
C THR A 157 -7.92 -1.31 10.08
N LEU A 158 -6.91 -0.70 10.71
CA LEU A 158 -7.14 0.34 11.71
C LEU A 158 -7.82 1.60 11.13
N SER A 159 -7.48 2.01 9.90
CA SER A 159 -8.16 3.11 9.21
C SER A 159 -9.65 2.83 8.93
N LEU A 160 -10.04 1.55 8.88
CA LEU A 160 -11.42 1.16 8.65
C LEU A 160 -12.30 1.25 9.91
N LEU A 161 -11.71 1.33 11.10
CA LEU A 161 -12.43 1.42 12.38
C LEU A 161 -12.86 2.84 12.78
N ASP A 162 -12.36 3.88 12.11
CA ASP A 162 -12.60 5.28 12.46
C ASP A 162 -12.42 5.55 13.98
N LYS A 163 -13.42 6.17 14.60
CA LYS A 163 -13.45 6.50 16.03
C LYS A 163 -13.48 5.24 16.91
N LYS A 164 -13.83 4.07 16.38
CA LYS A 164 -13.93 2.81 17.13
C LYS A 164 -12.59 2.10 17.33
N ALA A 165 -11.50 2.59 16.73
CA ALA A 165 -10.15 2.09 17.02
C ALA A 165 -9.77 2.32 18.49
N THR A 166 -9.27 1.29 19.17
CA THR A 166 -8.86 1.39 20.57
C THR A 166 -7.47 2.04 20.71
N LYS A 167 -7.17 2.61 21.89
CA LYS A 167 -5.81 3.08 22.20
C LYS A 167 -4.78 1.94 22.13
N ARG A 168 -5.19 0.70 22.43
CA ARG A 168 -4.31 -0.48 22.38
C ARG A 168 -3.90 -0.77 20.94
N SER A 169 -4.86 -0.92 20.03
CA SER A 169 -4.59 -1.16 18.60
C SER A 169 -3.75 -0.03 18.01
N LEU A 170 -4.09 1.23 18.28
CA LEU A 170 -3.27 2.38 17.83
C LEU A 170 -1.82 2.32 18.31
N LYS A 171 -1.58 1.99 19.59
CA LYS A 171 -0.22 1.93 20.15
C LYS A 171 0.58 0.75 19.59
N THR A 172 -0.04 -0.41 19.45
CA THR A 172 0.60 -1.60 18.87
C THR A 172 0.96 -1.35 17.41
N THR A 173 0.03 -0.84 16.60
CA THR A 173 0.32 -0.46 15.22
C THR A 173 1.40 0.62 15.16
N LEU A 174 1.38 1.63 16.04
CA LEU A 174 2.42 2.65 16.10
C LEU A 174 3.80 2.04 16.36
N GLN A 175 3.91 1.09 17.29
CA GLN A 175 5.18 0.43 17.60
C GLN A 175 5.72 -0.32 16.38
N ASN A 176 4.87 -1.10 15.71
CA ASN A 176 5.26 -1.86 14.52
C ASN A 176 5.67 -0.92 13.38
N VAL A 177 4.84 0.07 13.06
CA VAL A 177 5.13 1.06 12.00
C VAL A 177 6.41 1.86 12.30
N SER A 178 6.68 2.16 13.58
CA SER A 178 7.93 2.80 14.00
C SER A 178 9.16 1.92 13.78
N PHE A 179 9.05 0.61 14.06
CA PHE A 179 10.13 -0.36 13.85
C PHE A 179 10.60 -0.40 12.38
N TYR A 180 9.67 -0.32 11.43
CA TYR A 180 9.99 -0.28 10.00
C TYR A 180 10.41 1.12 9.47
N GLY A 181 10.46 2.14 10.34
CA GLY A 181 10.83 3.50 9.92
C GLY A 181 9.78 4.18 9.03
N TYR A 182 8.51 3.80 9.13
CA TYR A 182 7.42 4.36 8.32
C TYR A 182 6.94 5.71 8.88
N LYS A 183 7.77 6.74 8.72
CA LYS A 183 7.57 8.12 9.22
C LYS A 183 6.14 8.64 9.03
N GLU A 184 5.58 8.51 7.82
CA GLU A 184 4.23 9.02 7.54
C GLU A 184 3.15 8.29 8.36
N GLY A 185 3.29 6.97 8.54
CA GLY A 185 2.41 6.18 9.39
C GLY A 185 2.55 6.53 10.87
N VAL A 186 3.79 6.73 11.33
CA VAL A 186 4.07 7.19 12.71
C VAL A 186 3.39 8.53 12.99
N LEU A 187 3.55 9.51 12.09
CA LEU A 187 2.93 10.83 12.23
C LEU A 187 1.40 10.74 12.26
N TYR A 188 0.80 9.92 11.40
CA TYR A 188 -0.65 9.69 11.41
C TYR A 188 -1.12 9.09 12.74
N LEU A 189 -0.51 7.99 13.19
CA LEU A 189 -0.93 7.28 14.39
C LEU A 189 -0.72 8.11 15.68
N LEU A 190 0.34 8.91 15.74
CA LEU A 190 0.55 9.86 16.83
C LEU A 190 -0.55 10.92 16.88
N LYS A 191 -1.00 11.44 15.72
CA LYS A 191 -2.13 12.38 15.65
C LYS A 191 -3.44 11.73 16.13
N GLU A 192 -3.70 10.48 15.73
CA GLU A 192 -4.88 9.74 16.19
C GLU A 192 -4.84 9.44 17.71
N LEU A 193 -3.67 9.07 18.23
CA LEU A 193 -3.48 8.92 19.67
C LEU A 193 -3.67 10.23 20.43
N LEU A 194 -3.18 11.36 19.90
CA LEU A 194 -3.37 12.67 20.51
C LEU A 194 -4.85 13.04 20.62
N LYS A 195 -5.66 12.71 19.59
CA LYS A 195 -7.12 12.93 19.63
C LYS A 195 -7.80 12.14 20.75
N LYS A 196 -7.32 10.92 21.05
CA LYS A 196 -7.91 10.02 22.06
C LYS A 196 -7.31 10.17 23.46
N GLU A 197 -6.12 10.73 23.61
CA GLU A 197 -5.45 10.85 24.90
C GLU A 197 -6.06 11.99 25.73
N LYS A 198 -6.44 11.69 26.98
CA LYS A 198 -7.02 12.67 27.91
C LYS A 198 -5.98 13.15 28.93
N ASN A 199 -4.97 12.34 29.24
CA ASN A 199 -3.96 12.70 30.21
C ASN A 199 -3.03 13.81 29.67
N PRO A 200 -2.90 14.96 30.37
CA PRO A 200 -2.18 16.13 29.86
C PRO A 200 -0.68 15.86 29.65
N THR A 201 -0.04 15.14 30.57
CA THR A 201 1.38 14.77 30.48
C THR A 201 1.65 13.89 29.25
N LYS A 202 0.82 12.86 29.03
CA LYS A 202 0.94 12.00 27.84
C LYS A 202 0.68 12.76 26.54
N ARG A 203 -0.29 13.69 26.53
CA ARG A 203 -0.53 14.57 25.38
C ARG A 203 0.69 15.43 25.08
N ALA A 204 1.34 16.01 26.10
CA ALA A 204 2.54 16.83 25.94
C ALA A 204 3.68 16.03 25.29
N VAL A 205 3.92 14.80 25.74
CA VAL A 205 4.90 13.89 25.13
C VAL A 205 4.57 13.58 23.67
N ILE A 206 3.31 13.28 23.35
CA ILE A 206 2.90 13.01 21.95
C ILE A 206 3.11 14.25 21.07
N LYS A 207 2.77 15.44 21.56
CA LYS A 207 3.00 16.71 20.84
C LYS A 207 4.49 16.93 20.58
N GLN A 208 5.34 16.72 21.57
CA GLN A 208 6.79 16.88 21.42
C GLN A 208 7.35 15.93 20.36
N LYS A 209 6.93 14.65 20.39
CA LYS A 209 7.31 13.68 19.35
C LYS A 209 6.86 14.12 17.96
N LEU A 210 5.63 14.62 17.82
CA LEU A 210 5.12 15.14 16.55
C LEU A 210 5.94 16.34 16.06
N THR A 211 6.33 17.26 16.94
CA THR A 211 7.18 18.40 16.57
C THR A 211 8.54 17.95 16.03
N ILE A 212 9.22 17.06 16.76
CA ILE A 212 10.55 16.56 16.36
C ILE A 212 10.47 15.81 15.02
N LEU A 213 9.45 14.97 14.84
CA LEU A 213 9.32 14.13 13.65
C LEU A 213 8.75 14.86 12.44
N SER A 214 8.14 16.03 12.60
CA SER A 214 7.54 16.79 11.48
C SER A 214 8.50 17.80 10.85
N GLN A 215 9.70 17.97 11.43
CA GLN A 215 10.84 18.61 10.79
C GLN A 215 11.35 17.74 9.63
#